data_AF-A0A4P2VGU2-F1
#
_entry.id   AF-A0A4P2VGU2-F1
#
_cell.length_a   1.000
_cell.length_b   1.000
_cell.length_c   1.000
_cell.angle_alpha   90.00
_cell.angle_beta   90.00
_cell.angle_gamma   90.00
#
_symmetry.space_group_name_H-M   'P 1'
#
loop_
_entity.id
_entity.type
_entity.pdbx_description
1 polymer ?
#
loop_
_entity_poly.entity_id
_entity_poly.type
_entity_poly.pdbx_seq_one_letter_code
_entity_poly.pdbx_strand_id
1 'polypeptide(L)'
;MNEVSNIAYRYAALLYGIIAAYFWYIFYSLWVFLGKHYFPQNVSSIFSLQNHNFTTVSIVVATVLTLLVTVGLILNKKLKTFIVDVGDELSRVAWPTFKEAQKTTAIVIALVIVASIVLFLADTVFLKIINLIMSTAA
;
A
#
# COMPACT_ATOMS: atom_id res chain seq x y z
N MET A 1 3.75 -21.91 25.97
CA MET A 1 4.16 -21.05 24.84
C MET A 1 3.70 -21.74 23.58
N ASN A 2 2.55 -21.33 23.08
CA ASN A 2 1.69 -22.12 22.20
C ASN A 2 2.23 -22.02 20.76
N GLU A 3 2.10 -23.08 19.94
CA GLU A 3 2.61 -23.11 18.56
C GLU A 3 2.25 -21.86 17.73
N VAL A 4 1.06 -21.31 17.97
CA VAL A 4 0.55 -20.08 17.34
C VAL A 4 1.47 -18.87 17.56
N SER A 5 2.06 -18.73 18.76
CA SER A 5 2.98 -17.63 19.07
C SER A 5 4.26 -17.73 18.26
N ASN A 6 4.76 -18.93 17.99
CA ASN A 6 6.00 -19.15 17.26
C ASN A 6 5.82 -18.85 15.76
N ILE A 7 4.66 -19.20 15.21
CA ILE A 7 4.26 -18.86 13.84
C ILE A 7 4.13 -17.33 13.68
N ALA A 8 3.48 -16.65 14.63
CA ALA A 8 3.35 -15.19 14.63
C ALA A 8 4.72 -14.48 14.66
N TYR A 9 5.69 -14.98 15.43
CA TYR A 9 7.04 -14.41 15.44
C TYR A 9 7.77 -14.56 14.11
N ARG A 10 7.58 -15.68 13.39
CA ARG A 10 8.18 -15.89 12.07
C ARG A 10 7.62 -14.90 11.03
N TYR A 11 6.31 -14.69 11.02
CA TYR A 11 5.69 -13.70 10.13
C TYR A 11 6.05 -12.27 10.52
N ALA A 12 6.13 -11.95 11.81
CA ALA A 12 6.61 -10.65 12.29
C ALA A 12 8.04 -10.35 11.80
N ALA A 13 8.95 -11.33 11.86
CA ALA A 13 10.32 -11.18 11.36
C ALA A 13 10.36 -10.88 9.85
N LEU A 14 9.53 -11.55 9.05
CA LEU A 14 9.40 -11.26 7.61
C LEU A 14 8.86 -9.85 7.36
N LEU A 15 7.86 -9.41 8.13
CA LEU A 15 7.33 -8.04 8.03
C LEU A 15 8.38 -6.99 8.36
N TYR A 16 9.17 -7.19 9.43
CA TYR A 16 10.29 -6.29 9.75
C TYR A 16 11.33 -6.24 8.63
N GLY A 17 11.63 -7.39 8.00
CA GLY A 17 12.53 -7.45 6.85
C GLY A 17 12.01 -6.69 5.63
N ILE A 18 10.71 -6.82 5.32
CA ILE A 18 10.06 -6.10 4.23
C ILE A 18 10.08 -4.58 4.50
N ILE A 19 9.72 -4.16 5.73
CA ILE A 19 9.76 -2.75 6.14
C ILE A 19 11.18 -2.19 6.05
N ALA A 20 12.19 -2.94 6.50
CA ALA A 20 13.59 -2.54 6.39
C ALA A 20 14.04 -2.36 4.94
N ALA A 21 13.64 -3.26 4.03
CA ALA A 21 13.96 -3.16 2.61
C ALA A 21 13.34 -1.93 1.95
N TYR A 22 12.06 -1.65 2.23
CA TYR A 22 11.39 -0.43 1.73
C TYR A 22 12.00 0.84 2.32
N PHE A 23 12.31 0.83 3.61
CA PHE A 23 12.97 1.96 4.27
C PHE A 23 14.32 2.26 3.63
N TRP A 24 15.14 1.24 3.38
CA TRP A 24 16.41 1.40 2.67
C TRP A 24 16.21 2.04 1.30
N TYR A 25 15.29 1.50 0.50
CA TYR A 25 15.05 1.99 -0.86
C TYR A 25 14.61 3.45 -0.88
N ILE A 26 13.62 3.81 -0.05
CA ILE A 26 13.10 5.16 0.07
C ILE A 26 14.21 6.11 0.55
N PHE A 27 14.94 5.72 1.59
CA PHE A 27 16.00 6.54 2.16
C PHE A 27 17.16 6.74 1.19
N TYR A 28 17.62 5.70 0.52
CA TYR A 28 18.66 5.79 -0.51
C TYR A 28 18.23 6.71 -1.66
N SER A 29 16.99 6.54 -2.14
CA SER A 29 16.42 7.39 -3.18
C SER A 29 16.37 8.86 -2.75
N LEU A 30 15.90 9.12 -1.53
CA LEU A 30 15.82 10.46 -0.95
C LEU A 30 17.21 11.09 -0.76
N TRP A 31 18.17 10.32 -0.25
CA TRP A 31 19.54 10.77 -0.01
C TRP A 31 20.24 11.16 -1.32
N VAL A 32 20.10 10.35 -2.36
CA VAL A 32 20.66 10.64 -3.69
C VAL A 32 19.96 11.84 -4.34
N PHE A 33 18.63 11.94 -4.21
CA PHE A 33 17.85 13.06 -4.73
C PHE A 33 18.24 14.40 -4.07
N LEU A 34 18.32 14.41 -2.74
CA LEU A 34 18.77 15.56 -1.95
C LEU A 34 20.21 15.93 -2.32
N GLY A 35 21.08 14.92 -2.37
CA GLY A 35 22.46 14.97 -2.86
C GLY A 35 22.61 15.78 -4.13
N LYS A 36 21.74 15.51 -5.10
CA LYS A 36 21.76 16.14 -6.42
C LYS A 36 21.27 17.60 -6.43
N HIS A 37 20.23 17.92 -5.67
CA HIS A 37 19.52 19.21 -5.82
C HIS A 37 19.92 20.28 -4.81
N TYR A 38 20.30 19.89 -3.58
CA TYR A 38 20.46 20.83 -2.48
C TYR A 38 21.90 21.00 -1.99
N PHE A 39 22.81 20.09 -2.33
CA PHE A 39 24.19 20.16 -1.86
C PHE A 39 25.07 21.03 -2.78
N PRO A 40 25.77 22.05 -2.24
CA PRO A 40 26.60 22.95 -3.03
C PRO A 40 27.76 22.22 -3.73
N GLN A 41 28.24 22.75 -4.87
CA GLN A 41 29.21 22.06 -5.73
C GLN A 41 30.57 21.73 -5.05
N ASN A 42 30.86 22.39 -3.92
CA ASN A 42 32.07 22.16 -3.14
C ASN A 42 31.98 20.88 -2.28
N VAL A 43 30.78 20.51 -1.84
CA VAL A 43 30.50 19.19 -1.25
C VAL A 43 30.11 18.19 -2.33
N SER A 44 29.55 18.62 -3.47
CA SER A 44 29.20 17.73 -4.59
C SER A 44 30.41 17.02 -5.21
N SER A 45 31.65 17.46 -5.01
CA SER A 45 32.82 16.69 -5.48
C SER A 45 32.93 15.33 -4.77
N ILE A 46 32.54 15.26 -3.49
CA ILE A 46 32.39 14.02 -2.69
C ILE A 46 31.00 13.40 -2.94
N PHE A 47 30.01 14.22 -3.35
CA PHE A 47 28.60 13.86 -3.51
C PHE A 47 28.07 13.79 -4.97
N SER A 48 28.94 13.66 -5.97
CA SER A 48 28.58 13.71 -7.40
C SER A 48 28.36 12.31 -7.93
N LEU A 49 27.30 12.12 -8.72
CA LEU A 49 26.91 10.83 -9.32
C LEU A 49 28.01 10.17 -10.17
N GLN A 50 28.97 10.96 -10.66
CA GLN A 50 30.12 10.49 -11.46
C GLN A 50 31.27 9.94 -10.59
N ASN A 51 31.30 10.25 -9.29
CA ASN A 51 32.36 9.83 -8.38
C ASN A 51 32.03 8.47 -7.73
N HIS A 52 32.88 7.47 -7.95
CA HIS A 52 32.73 6.14 -7.34
C HIS A 52 32.68 6.18 -5.80
N ASN A 53 33.37 7.15 -5.19
CA ASN A 53 33.38 7.33 -3.74
C ASN A 53 32.00 7.77 -3.22
N PHE A 54 31.23 8.52 -4.00
CA PHE A 54 29.91 8.99 -3.58
C PHE A 54 28.89 7.85 -3.46
N THR A 55 28.83 7.00 -4.48
CA THR A 55 27.94 5.84 -4.50
C THR A 55 28.25 4.90 -3.33
N THR A 56 29.54 4.68 -3.06
CA THR A 56 29.99 3.84 -1.94
C THR A 56 29.56 4.44 -0.59
N VAL A 57 29.79 5.74 -0.36
CA VAL A 57 29.40 6.42 0.88
C VAL A 57 27.88 6.41 1.06
N SER A 58 27.11 6.68 0.01
CA SER A 58 25.64 6.71 0.07
C SER A 58 25.04 5.34 0.41
N ILE A 59 25.59 4.27 -0.18
CA ILE A 59 25.20 2.91 0.16
C ILE A 59 25.51 2.66 1.64
N VAL A 60 26.74 2.91 2.10
CA VAL A 60 27.15 2.68 3.50
C VAL A 60 26.28 3.46 4.49
N VAL A 61 25.96 4.72 4.22
CA VAL A 61 25.09 5.52 5.09
C VAL A 61 23.67 4.94 5.14
N ALA A 62 23.12 4.56 3.98
CA ALA A 62 21.80 3.93 3.92
C ALA A 62 21.76 2.56 4.63
N THR A 63 22.84 1.77 4.53
CA THR A 63 22.93 0.46 5.19
C THR A 63 22.92 0.62 6.71
N VAL A 64 23.77 1.51 7.23
CA VAL A 64 23.95 1.74 8.66
C VAL A 64 22.67 2.29 9.28
N LEU A 65 22.05 3.28 8.63
CA LEU A 65 20.79 3.85 9.12
C LEU A 65 19.66 2.83 9.12
N THR A 66 19.54 2.00 8.07
CA THR A 66 18.52 0.95 8.02
C THR A 66 18.72 -0.08 9.13
N LEU A 67 19.96 -0.49 9.40
CA LEU A 67 20.27 -1.40 10.50
C LEU A 67 19.90 -0.80 11.85
N LEU A 68 20.25 0.47 12.11
CA LEU A 68 19.90 1.16 13.36
C LEU A 68 18.39 1.24 13.57
N VAL A 69 17.64 1.62 12.52
CA VAL A 69 16.17 1.70 12.57
C VAL A 69 15.56 0.32 12.81
N THR A 70 16.04 -0.71 12.11
CA THR A 70 15.53 -2.08 12.26
C THR A 70 15.77 -2.62 13.66
N VAL A 71 16.96 -2.42 14.23
CA VAL A 71 17.28 -2.80 15.61
C VAL A 71 16.37 -2.05 16.59
N GLY A 72 16.19 -0.73 16.40
CA GLY A 72 15.27 0.06 17.20
C GLY A 72 13.85 -0.52 17.18
N LEU A 73 13.31 -0.83 16.00
CA LEU A 73 11.97 -1.41 15.84
C LEU A 73 11.81 -2.77 16.53
N ILE A 74 12.83 -3.65 16.46
CA ILE A 74 12.78 -4.98 17.07
C ILE A 74 12.83 -4.90 18.61
N LEU A 75 13.56 -3.92 19.17
CA LEU A 75 13.67 -3.72 20.61
C LEU A 75 12.40 -3.11 21.23
N ASN A 76 11.54 -2.49 20.41
CA ASN A 76 10.32 -1.84 20.87
C ASN A 76 9.24 -2.86 21.30
N LYS A 77 9.11 -3.06 22.61
CA LYS A 77 8.11 -3.97 23.22
C LYS A 77 6.67 -3.68 22.82
N LYS A 78 6.29 -2.40 22.66
CA LYS A 78 4.93 -2.00 22.25
C LYS A 78 4.57 -2.51 20.86
N LEU A 79 5.48 -2.40 19.90
CA LEU A 79 5.28 -2.88 18.52
C LEU A 79 5.17 -4.40 18.49
N LYS A 80 5.98 -5.08 19.29
CA LYS A 80 5.94 -6.55 19.42
C LYS A 80 4.57 -7.02 19.94
N THR A 81 4.04 -6.39 20.98
CA THR A 81 2.70 -6.71 21.51
C THR A 81 1.62 -6.38 20.48
N PHE A 82 1.68 -5.22 19.83
CA PHE A 82 0.72 -4.83 18.80
C PHE A 82 0.63 -5.83 17.64
N ILE A 83 1.76 -6.34 17.14
CA ILE A 83 1.76 -7.35 16.06
C ILE A 83 1.09 -8.66 16.52
N VAL A 84 1.33 -9.06 17.77
CA VAL A 84 0.69 -10.25 18.35
C VAL A 84 -0.82 -10.02 18.49
N ASP A 85 -1.25 -8.87 18.99
CA ASP A 85 -2.66 -8.52 19.14
C ASP A 85 -3.40 -8.48 17.79
N VAL A 86 -2.78 -7.87 16.77
CA VAL A 86 -3.32 -7.86 15.39
C VAL A 86 -3.41 -9.28 14.83
N GLY A 87 -2.41 -10.12 15.08
CA GLY A 87 -2.44 -11.53 14.67
C GLY A 87 -3.57 -12.31 15.34
N ASP A 88 -3.78 -12.09 16.64
CA ASP A 88 -4.87 -12.71 17.39
C ASP A 88 -6.24 -12.24 16.88
N GLU A 89 -6.40 -10.94 16.64
CA GLU A 89 -7.63 -10.38 16.09
C GLU A 89 -7.91 -10.87 14.66
N LEU A 90 -6.90 -10.90 13.79
CA LEU A 90 -7.02 -11.45 12.43
C LEU A 90 -7.37 -12.93 12.41
N SER A 91 -6.97 -13.70 13.42
CA SER A 91 -7.33 -15.12 13.56
C SER A 91 -8.81 -15.31 13.92
N ARG A 92 -9.43 -14.31 14.53
CA ARG A 92 -10.87 -14.30 14.88
C ARG A 92 -11.73 -13.81 13.72
N VAL A 93 -11.15 -13.08 12.76
CA VAL A 93 -11.86 -12.66 11.55
C VAL A 93 -12.12 -13.88 10.65
N ALA A 94 -13.39 -14.21 10.47
CA ALA A 94 -13.81 -15.20 9.49
C ALA A 94 -13.59 -14.65 8.07
N TRP A 95 -12.48 -15.03 7.44
CA TRP A 95 -12.22 -14.69 6.05
C TRP A 95 -13.17 -15.48 5.15
N PRO A 96 -13.87 -14.81 4.21
CA PRO A 96 -14.81 -15.48 3.32
C PRO A 96 -14.07 -16.48 2.44
N THR A 97 -14.67 -17.63 2.20
CA THR A 97 -14.14 -18.56 1.20
C THR A 97 -14.27 -17.94 -0.19
N PHE A 98 -13.42 -18.35 -1.14
CA PHE A 98 -13.49 -17.85 -2.52
C PHE A 98 -14.90 -18.00 -3.13
N LYS A 99 -15.60 -19.08 -2.79
CA LYS A 99 -16.97 -19.35 -3.23
C LYS A 99 -17.99 -18.37 -2.62
N GLU A 100 -17.85 -18.03 -1.34
CA GLU A 100 -18.73 -17.06 -0.67
C GLU A 100 -18.52 -15.65 -1.21
N ALA A 101 -17.26 -15.26 -1.46
CA ALA A 101 -16.95 -13.99 -2.10
C ALA A 101 -17.57 -13.91 -3.51
N GLN A 102 -17.43 -14.96 -4.32
CA GLN A 102 -18.06 -15.05 -5.64
C GLN A 102 -19.58 -14.95 -5.58
N LYS A 103 -20.22 -15.63 -4.62
CA LYS A 103 -21.68 -15.58 -4.44
C LYS A 103 -22.15 -14.16 -4.13
N THR A 104 -21.46 -13.48 -3.22
CA THR A 104 -21.80 -12.10 -2.84
C THR A 104 -21.62 -11.14 -4.03
N THR A 105 -20.52 -11.27 -4.77
CA THR A 105 -20.28 -10.46 -5.98
C THR A 105 -21.31 -10.75 -7.08
N ALA A 106 -21.69 -12.00 -7.28
CA ALA A 106 -22.72 -12.38 -8.25
C ALA A 106 -24.09 -11.74 -7.93
N ILE A 107 -24.44 -11.67 -6.64
CA ILE A 107 -25.66 -10.96 -6.20
C ILE A 107 -25.57 -9.47 -6.53
N VAL A 108 -24.44 -8.82 -6.25
CA VAL A 108 -24.22 -7.40 -6.58
C VAL A 108 -24.29 -7.18 -8.09
N ILE A 109 -23.70 -8.05 -8.90
CA ILE A 109 -23.77 -7.96 -10.37
C ILE A 109 -25.23 -8.04 -10.84
N ALA A 110 -26.01 -9.00 -10.33
CA ALA A 110 -27.43 -9.12 -10.66
C ALA A 110 -28.21 -7.86 -10.26
N LEU A 111 -27.95 -7.31 -9.07
CA LEU A 111 -28.55 -6.06 -8.60
C LEU A 111 -28.24 -4.89 -9.55
N VAL A 112 -26.98 -4.76 -9.97
CA VAL A 112 -26.54 -3.69 -10.89
C VAL A 112 -27.21 -3.84 -12.25
N ILE A 113 -27.33 -5.06 -12.79
CA ILE A 113 -28.03 -5.31 -14.07
C ILE A 113 -29.50 -4.86 -13.99
N VAL A 114 -30.20 -5.24 -12.91
CA VAL A 114 -31.60 -4.84 -12.71
C VAL A 114 -31.71 -3.31 -12.60
N ALA A 115 -30.84 -2.67 -11.82
CA ALA A 115 -30.81 -1.21 -11.71
C ALA A 115 -30.56 -0.53 -13.06
N SER A 116 -29.61 -1.05 -13.87
CA SER A 116 -29.33 -0.53 -15.21
C SER A 116 -30.53 -0.63 -16.15
N ILE A 117 -31.28 -1.74 -16.12
CA ILE A 117 -32.49 -1.89 -16.93
C ILE A 117 -33.56 -0.87 -16.54
N VAL A 118 -33.78 -0.67 -15.23
CA VAL A 118 -34.74 0.31 -14.73
C VAL A 118 -34.37 1.73 -15.16
N LEU A 119 -33.10 2.11 -15.00
CA LEU A 119 -32.61 3.42 -15.44
C LEU A 119 -32.74 3.59 -16.95
N PHE A 120 -32.36 2.59 -17.74
CA PHE A 120 -32.48 2.64 -19.20
C PHE A 120 -33.94 2.85 -19.67
N LEU A 121 -34.90 2.19 -19.02
CA LEU A 121 -36.32 2.39 -19.33
C LEU A 121 -36.79 3.79 -18.94
N ALA A 122 -36.39 4.27 -17.76
CA ALA A 122 -36.71 5.63 -17.32
C ALA A 122 -36.15 6.67 -18.32
N ASP A 123 -34.87 6.56 -18.67
CA ASP A 123 -34.21 7.46 -19.62
C ASP A 123 -34.93 7.46 -20.99
N THR A 124 -35.30 6.27 -21.48
CA THR A 124 -36.04 6.13 -22.75
C THR A 124 -37.40 6.82 -22.71
N VAL A 125 -38.16 6.66 -21.61
CA VAL A 125 -39.46 7.32 -21.42
C VAL A 125 -39.29 8.83 -21.33
N PHE A 126 -38.33 9.31 -20.56
CA PHE A 126 -38.04 10.75 -20.44
C PHE A 126 -37.67 11.37 -21.79
N LEU A 127 -36.80 10.72 -22.57
CA LEU A 127 -36.44 11.20 -23.91
C LEU A 127 -37.64 11.26 -24.84
N LYS A 128 -38.52 10.25 -24.80
CA LYS A 128 -39.74 10.23 -25.64
C LYS A 128 -40.70 11.36 -25.28
N ILE A 129 -40.87 11.66 -23.99
CA ILE A 129 -41.70 12.77 -23.51
C ILE A 129 -41.11 14.11 -23.95
N ILE A 130 -39.81 14.31 -23.76
CA ILE A 130 -39.12 15.55 -24.18
C ILE A 130 -39.27 15.76 -25.69
N ASN A 131 -39.04 14.72 -26.49
CA ASN A 131 -39.19 14.81 -27.95
C ASN A 131 -40.61 15.14 -28.39
N LEU A 132 -41.64 14.60 -27.70
CA LEU A 132 -43.03 14.94 -27.99
C LEU A 132 -43.33 16.43 -27.72
N ILE A 133 -42.85 16.94 -26.58
CA ILE A 133 -43.02 18.35 -26.22
C ILE A 133 -42.32 19.26 -27.24
N MET A 134 -41.07 18.96 -27.59
CA MET A 134 -40.31 19.74 -28.57
C MET A 134 -40.95 19.70 -29.96
N SER A 135 -41.46 18.54 -30.39
CA SER A 135 -42.15 18.40 -31.67
C SER A 135 -43.50 19.12 -31.72
N THR A 136 -44.13 19.40 -30.58
CA THR A 136 -45.40 20.13 -30.51
C THR A 136 -45.18 21.64 -30.35
N ALA A 137 -43.99 22.05 -29.87
CA ALA A 137 -43.61 23.45 -29.69
C ALA A 137 -42.95 24.09 -30.94
N ALA A 138 -42.54 23.27 -31.92
CA ALA A 138 -42.05 23.69 -33.24
C ALA A 138 -43.19 23.77 -34.25
#